data_AF-A0A531LMY1-F1
#
_entry.id   AF-A0A531LMY1-F1
#
_cell.length_a   1.000
_cell.length_b   1.000
_cell.length_c   1.000
_cell.angle_alpha   90.00
_cell.angle_beta   90.00
_cell.angle_gamma   90.00
#
_symmetry.space_group_name_H-M   'P 1'
#
loop_
_entity.id
_entity.type
_entity.pdbx_description
1 polymer ?
#
loop_
_entity_poly.entity_id
_entity_poly.type
_entity_poly.pdbx_seq_one_letter_code
_entity_poly.pdbx_strand_id
1 'polypeptide(L)'
;EAAKWYALAAEQGVPESQFQYALMLLDGRYVKKDAKGAYALMQAAAEAGNQLAQFNFAQMLVQQDPGDAGLAKAVSYYERAAATGLADAQYAMSQIYANGVGGKPRDDAQA
;
A
#
# COMPACT_ATOMS: atom_id res chain seq x y z
N GLU A 1 24.17 -8.03 -3.71
CA GLU A 1 23.50 -9.25 -3.20
C GLU A 1 21.99 -9.13 -2.93
N ALA A 2 21.52 -8.30 -1.98
CA ALA A 2 20.15 -8.41 -1.45
C ALA A 2 19.03 -8.25 -2.49
N ALA A 3 19.16 -7.31 -3.42
CA ALA A 3 18.13 -7.06 -4.44
C ALA A 3 17.83 -8.28 -5.32
N LYS A 4 18.85 -9.08 -5.64
CA LYS A 4 18.67 -10.32 -6.43
C LYS A 4 17.84 -11.35 -5.67
N TRP A 5 18.06 -11.50 -4.37
CA TRP A 5 17.31 -12.45 -3.54
C TRP A 5 15.87 -12.01 -3.34
N TYR A 6 15.63 -10.72 -3.11
CA TYR A 6 14.26 -10.19 -3.07
C TYR A 6 13.55 -10.36 -4.40
N ALA A 7 14.22 -10.13 -5.54
CA ALA A 7 13.64 -10.38 -6.86
C ALA A 7 13.20 -11.84 -7.03
N LEU A 8 14.10 -12.79 -6.77
CA LEU A 8 13.82 -14.22 -6.90
C LEU A 8 12.69 -14.68 -5.97
N ALA A 9 12.67 -14.22 -4.72
CA ALA A 9 11.60 -14.56 -3.78
C ALA A 9 10.27 -13.85 -4.13
N ALA A 10 10.32 -12.64 -4.69
CA ALA A 10 9.14 -11.94 -5.19
C ALA A 10 8.50 -12.65 -6.38
N GLU A 11 9.30 -13.22 -7.29
CA GLU A 11 8.85 -14.08 -8.39
C GLU A 11 8.14 -15.35 -7.88
N GLN A 12 8.53 -15.86 -6.72
CA GLN A 12 7.86 -16.99 -6.05
C GLN A 12 6.64 -16.59 -5.23
N GLY A 13 6.24 -15.32 -5.27
CA GLY A 13 5.04 -14.85 -4.57
C GLY A 13 5.21 -14.60 -3.07
N VAL A 14 6.44 -14.52 -2.55
CA VAL A 14 6.67 -14.20 -1.13
C VAL A 14 6.29 -12.75 -0.86
N PRO A 15 5.22 -12.45 -0.08
CA PRO A 15 4.67 -11.08 0.01
C PRO A 15 5.65 -10.05 0.56
N GLU A 16 6.44 -10.42 1.55
CA GLU A 16 7.48 -9.56 2.13
C GLU A 16 8.55 -9.21 1.08
N SER A 17 8.92 -10.18 0.23
CA SER A 17 9.91 -9.96 -0.83
C SER A 17 9.33 -9.13 -1.98
N GLN A 18 8.07 -9.35 -2.34
CA GLN A 18 7.37 -8.50 -3.31
C GLN A 18 7.33 -7.04 -2.85
N PHE A 19 6.98 -6.79 -1.58
CA PHE A 19 7.01 -5.46 -0.97
C PHE A 19 8.43 -4.84 -1.02
N GLN A 20 9.44 -5.57 -0.51
CA GLN A 20 10.81 -5.05 -0.47
C GLN A 20 11.39 -4.78 -1.85
N TYR A 21 11.13 -5.68 -2.81
CA TYR A 21 11.61 -5.49 -4.17
C TYR A 21 10.88 -4.34 -4.88
N ALA A 22 9.58 -4.16 -4.63
CA ALA A 22 8.85 -2.99 -5.11
C ALA A 22 9.47 -1.68 -4.62
N LEU A 23 9.84 -1.58 -3.33
CA LEU A 23 10.53 -0.40 -2.79
C LEU A 23 11.87 -0.14 -3.49
N MET A 24 12.66 -1.19 -3.76
CA MET A 24 13.93 -1.06 -4.47
C MET A 24 13.74 -0.55 -5.90
N LEU A 25 12.71 -1.03 -6.61
CA LEU A 25 12.36 -0.57 -7.96
C LEU A 25 11.85 0.88 -7.98
N LEU A 26 11.23 1.38 -6.91
CA LEU A 26 10.83 2.80 -6.80
C LEU A 26 12.01 3.72 -6.53
N ASP A 27 12.89 3.32 -5.61
CA ASP A 27 14.08 4.10 -5.21
C ASP A 27 15.12 4.13 -6.34
N GLY A 28 15.35 3.00 -7.02
CA GLY A 28 16.26 2.93 -8.16
C GLY A 28 17.76 2.99 -7.81
N ARG A 29 18.13 2.96 -6.53
CA ARG A 29 19.52 3.03 -6.07
C ARG A 29 20.29 1.73 -6.26
N TYR A 30 19.62 0.61 -6.02
CA TYR A 30 20.23 -0.74 -6.02
C TYR A 30 19.85 -1.57 -7.26
N VAL A 31 18.79 -1.16 -7.95
CA VAL A 31 18.27 -1.76 -9.19
C VAL A 31 17.80 -0.65 -10.11
N LYS A 32 17.68 -0.93 -11.41
CA LYS A 32 17.10 0.05 -12.34
C LYS A 32 15.69 0.40 -11.89
N LYS A 33 15.41 1.70 -11.79
CA LYS A 33 14.07 2.20 -11.45
C LYS A 33 13.03 1.67 -12.43
N ASP A 34 11.94 1.11 -11.90
CA ASP A 34 10.78 0.64 -12.66
C ASP A 34 9.50 0.82 -11.84
N ALA A 35 8.84 1.96 -12.03
CA ALA A 35 7.62 2.29 -11.31
C ALA A 35 6.46 1.34 -11.65
N LYS A 36 6.40 0.81 -12.88
CA LYS A 36 5.32 -0.08 -13.31
C LYS A 36 5.49 -1.47 -12.69
N GLY A 37 6.71 -2.01 -12.71
CA GLY A 37 7.04 -3.26 -12.01
C GLY A 37 6.82 -3.15 -10.51
N ALA A 38 7.23 -2.03 -9.90
CA ALA A 38 7.00 -1.77 -8.48
C ALA A 38 5.50 -1.74 -8.12
N TYR A 39 4.67 -1.07 -8.92
CA TYR A 39 3.23 -1.02 -8.71
C TYR A 39 2.61 -2.42 -8.71
N ALA A 40 2.97 -3.25 -9.69
CA ALA A 40 2.45 -4.62 -9.79
C ALA A 40 2.86 -5.49 -8.59
N LEU A 41 4.11 -5.39 -8.14
CA LEU A 41 4.60 -6.12 -6.96
C LEU A 41 3.98 -5.61 -5.66
N MET A 42 3.80 -4.30 -5.53
CA MET A 42 3.15 -3.69 -4.36
C MET A 42 1.68 -4.15 -4.27
N GLN A 43 0.97 -4.16 -5.40
CA GLN A 43 -0.39 -4.70 -5.48
C GLN A 43 -0.43 -6.18 -5.06
N ALA A 44 0.44 -7.01 -5.64
CA ALA A 44 0.48 -8.44 -5.33
C ALA A 44 0.74 -8.70 -3.84
N ALA A 45 1.69 -7.97 -3.24
CA ALA A 45 1.99 -8.07 -1.81
C ALA A 45 0.80 -7.62 -0.94
N ALA A 46 0.11 -6.55 -1.34
CA ALA A 46 -1.06 -6.04 -0.65
C ALA A 46 -2.23 -7.04 -0.68
N GLU A 47 -2.48 -7.62 -1.85
CA GLU A 47 -3.49 -8.65 -2.05
C GLU A 47 -3.19 -9.90 -1.20
N ALA A 48 -1.92 -10.32 -1.16
CA ALA A 48 -1.43 -11.46 -0.38
C ALA A 48 -1.36 -11.21 1.14
N GLY A 49 -1.76 -10.02 1.63
CA GLY A 49 -1.93 -9.77 3.06
C GLY A 49 -0.78 -9.03 3.74
N ASN A 50 0.25 -8.58 3.01
CA ASN A 50 1.32 -7.80 3.61
C ASN A 50 0.81 -6.42 4.05
N GLN A 51 0.78 -6.16 5.35
CA GLN A 51 0.22 -4.92 5.93
C GLN A 51 0.90 -3.65 5.43
N LEU A 52 2.23 -3.68 5.24
CA LEU A 52 2.98 -2.51 4.76
C LEU A 52 2.66 -2.26 3.29
N ALA A 53 2.56 -3.32 2.49
CA ALA A 53 2.16 -3.22 1.10
C ALA A 53 0.72 -2.73 0.95
N GLN A 54 -0.21 -3.18 1.79
CA GLN A 54 -1.58 -2.68 1.81
C GLN A 54 -1.62 -1.16 1.99
N PHE A 55 -0.94 -0.64 3.01
CA PHE A 55 -0.86 0.81 3.23
C PHE A 55 -0.19 1.53 2.05
N ASN A 56 0.96 1.04 1.57
CA ASN A 56 1.70 1.70 0.49
C ASN A 56 0.94 1.65 -0.85
N PHE A 57 0.24 0.55 -1.14
CA PHE A 57 -0.58 0.43 -2.34
C PHE A 57 -1.79 1.35 -2.28
N ALA A 58 -2.42 1.48 -1.11
CA ALA A 58 -3.48 2.45 -0.86
C ALA A 58 -2.99 3.89 -1.16
N GLN A 59 -1.78 4.25 -0.72
CA GLN A 59 -1.17 5.54 -1.04
C GLN A 59 -0.93 5.71 -2.55
N MET A 60 -0.47 4.67 -3.24
CA MET A 60 -0.30 4.71 -4.71
C MET A 60 -1.62 4.93 -5.45
N LEU A 61 -2.71 4.30 -5.00
CA LEU A 61 -4.05 4.50 -5.58
C LEU A 61 -4.53 5.94 -5.42
N VAL A 62 -4.35 6.53 -4.24
CA VAL A 62 -4.66 7.94 -3.99
C VAL A 62 -3.78 8.87 -4.82
N GLN A 63 -2.48 8.54 -4.98
CA GLN A 63 -1.58 9.34 -5.80
C GLN A 63 -1.96 9.30 -7.29
N GLN A 64 -2.41 8.16 -7.79
CA GLN A 64 -2.83 8.00 -9.18
C GLN A 64 -4.14 8.72 -9.49
N ASP A 65 -5.04 8.81 -8.50
CA ASP A 65 -6.35 9.47 -8.64
C ASP A 65 -6.65 10.35 -7.40
N PRO A 66 -6.03 11.54 -7.30
CA PRO A 66 -6.13 12.36 -6.10
C PRO A 66 -7.56 12.76 -5.73
N GLY A 67 -7.85 12.78 -4.43
CA GLY A 67 -9.15 13.15 -3.89
C GLY A 67 -10.02 11.94 -3.54
N ASP A 68 -11.34 12.17 -3.50
CA ASP A 68 -12.30 11.18 -2.98
C ASP A 68 -12.33 9.89 -3.80
N ALA A 69 -12.17 9.98 -5.13
CA ALA A 69 -12.17 8.83 -6.02
C ALA A 69 -11.01 7.86 -5.77
N GLY A 70 -9.79 8.35 -5.58
CA GLY A 70 -8.65 7.51 -5.19
C GLY A 70 -8.76 7.00 -3.77
N LEU A 71 -9.27 7.83 -2.84
CA LEU A 71 -9.55 7.39 -1.47
C LEU A 71 -10.53 6.21 -1.48
N ALA A 72 -11.62 6.27 -2.25
CA ALA A 72 -12.59 5.19 -2.36
C ALA A 72 -11.98 3.87 -2.87
N LYS A 73 -10.98 3.94 -3.76
CA LYS A 73 -10.20 2.76 -4.20
C LYS A 73 -9.26 2.24 -3.11
N ALA A 74 -8.76 3.12 -2.25
CA ALA A 74 -7.74 2.85 -1.26
C ALA A 74 -8.28 2.37 0.10
N VAL A 75 -9.52 2.76 0.47
CA VAL A 75 -10.08 2.53 1.82
C VAL A 75 -10.01 1.07 2.25
N SER A 76 -10.36 0.12 1.38
CA SER A 76 -10.32 -1.31 1.75
C SER A 76 -8.92 -1.81 2.10
N TYR A 77 -7.87 -1.24 1.49
CA TYR A 77 -6.49 -1.54 1.82
C TYR A 77 -6.05 -0.86 3.12
N TYR A 78 -6.46 0.39 3.35
CA TYR A 78 -6.24 1.07 4.64
C TYR A 78 -6.92 0.33 5.80
N GLU A 79 -8.17 -0.12 5.62
CA GLU A 79 -8.90 -0.90 6.63
C GLU A 79 -8.16 -2.19 6.99
N ARG A 80 -7.72 -2.95 5.97
CA ARG A 80 -6.97 -4.20 6.18
C ARG A 80 -5.65 -3.96 6.92
N ALA A 81 -4.91 -2.90 6.57
CA ALA A 81 -3.68 -2.53 7.26
C ALA A 81 -3.94 -1.97 8.67
N ALA A 82 -5.01 -1.21 8.88
CA ALA A 82 -5.38 -0.69 10.20
C ALA A 82 -5.79 -1.83 11.16
N ALA A 83 -6.45 -2.86 10.63
CA ALA A 83 -6.88 -4.04 11.39
C ALA A 83 -5.69 -4.87 11.93
N THR A 84 -4.50 -4.75 11.36
CA THR A 84 -3.29 -5.38 11.90
C THR A 84 -2.58 -4.54 12.97
N GLY A 85 -3.10 -3.33 13.25
CA GLY A 85 -2.48 -2.40 14.19
C GLY A 85 -1.45 -1.46 13.56
N LEU A 86 -1.38 -1.36 12.23
CA LEU A 86 -0.44 -0.45 11.57
C LEU A 86 -0.86 1.01 11.82
N ALA A 87 -0.07 1.72 12.63
CA ALA A 87 -0.39 3.08 13.08
C ALA A 87 -0.65 4.07 11.93
N ASP A 88 0.13 4.02 10.86
CA ASP A 88 -0.05 4.90 9.70
C ASP A 88 -1.39 4.64 8.99
N ALA A 89 -1.83 3.38 8.93
CA ALA A 89 -3.13 3.01 8.35
C ALA A 89 -4.29 3.38 9.27
N GLN A 90 -4.13 3.22 10.59
CA GLN A 90 -5.11 3.68 11.57
C GLN A 90 -5.30 5.20 11.48
N TYR A 91 -4.20 5.95 11.36
CA TYR A 91 -4.25 7.40 11.15
C TYR A 91 -4.88 7.78 9.80
N ALA A 92 -4.60 7.04 8.73
CA ALA A 92 -5.30 7.28 7.46
C ALA A 92 -6.81 7.05 7.58
N MET A 93 -7.23 6.01 8.29
CA MET A 93 -8.65 5.71 8.52
C MET A 93 -9.33 6.74 9.42
N SER A 94 -8.66 7.24 10.47
CA SER A 94 -9.25 8.31 11.29
C SER A 94 -9.51 9.57 10.47
N GLN A 95 -8.57 9.94 9.59
CA GLN A 95 -8.75 11.07 8.68
C GLN A 95 -9.88 10.83 7.68
N ILE A 96 -10.06 9.60 7.20
CA ILE A 96 -11.19 9.24 6.33
C ILE A 96 -12.53 9.44 7.06
N TYR A 97 -12.65 8.97 8.30
CA TYR A 97 -13.86 9.12 9.12
C TYR A 97 -14.11 10.55 9.58
N ALA A 98 -13.07 11.31 9.96
CA ALA A 98 -13.21 12.70 10.36
C ALA A 98 -13.79 13.58 9.23
N ASN A 99 -13.43 13.25 7.99
CA ASN A 99 -13.81 14.04 6.82
C ASN A 99 -15.02 13.47 6.05
N GLY A 100 -15.42 12.23 6.30
CA GLY A 100 -16.51 11.57 5.57
C GLY A 100 -16.20 11.41 4.08
N VAL A 101 -15.02 10.86 3.77
CA VAL A 101 -14.49 10.67 2.41
C VAL A 101 -14.24 9.20 2.11
N GLY A 102 -13.81 8.86 0.90
CA GLY A 102 -13.50 7.50 0.48
C GLY A 102 -14.70 6.56 0.53
N GLY A 103 -15.92 7.10 0.38
CA GLY A 103 -17.16 6.35 0.52
C GLY A 103 -17.54 5.97 1.95
N LYS A 104 -16.85 6.52 2.97
CA LYS A 104 -17.22 6.37 4.38
C LYS A 104 -17.98 7.62 4.85
N PRO A 105 -19.08 7.46 5.61
CA PRO A 105 -19.71 8.60 6.25
C PRO A 105 -18.78 9.20 7.30
N ARG A 106 -19.00 10.48 7.62
CA ARG A 106 -18.30 11.10 8.75
C ARG A 106 -18.71 10.40 10.05
N ASP A 107 -17.72 10.00 10.85
CA ASP A 107 -17.91 9.35 12.15
C ASP A 107 -16.83 9.80 13.14
N ASP A 108 -17.16 10.77 13.99
CA ASP A 108 -16.24 11.35 14.97
C ASP A 108 -15.84 10.36 16.09
N ALA A 109 -16.54 9.23 16.25
CA ALA A 109 -16.19 8.20 17.22
C ALA A 109 -15.17 7.18 16.67
N GLN A 110 -15.11 7.04 15.34
CA GLN A 110 -14.13 6.20 14.63
C GLN A 110 -12.91 7.00 14.11
N ALA A 111 -12.99 8.33 14.18
CA ALA A 111 -11.88 9.26 13.97
C ALA A 111 -10.96 9.31 15.21
#